data_AF-A0A350UVU5-F1
#
_entry.id   AF-A0A350UVU5-F1
#
_cell.length_a   1.000
_cell.length_b   1.000
_cell.length_c   1.000
_cell.angle_alpha   90.00
_cell.angle_beta   90.00
_cell.angle_gamma   90.00
#
_symmetry.space_group_name_H-M   'P 1'
#
loop_
_entity.id
_entity.type
_entity.pdbx_description
1 polymer ?
#
loop_
_entity_poly.entity_id
_entity_poly.type
_entity_poly.pdbx_seq_one_letter_code
_entity_poly.pdbx_strand_id
1 'polypeptide(L)'
;MSGLKSAWELSLERSDKLVPELKSKKKISKKQKDQIKEIRMEYIAKIADKDVMHQDKLSKLTDRVPSEEIQLVAEQLQKEFAEEKNALEEEMEKKIESVRNE
;
A
#
# COMPACT_ATOMS: atom_id res chain seq x y z
N MET A 1 27.53 15.33 -44.39
CA MET A 1 26.97 14.25 -43.54
C MET A 1 25.97 14.90 -42.58
N SER A 2 24.72 14.45 -42.66
CA SER A 2 23.50 15.05 -42.08
C SER A 2 23.63 15.38 -40.58
N GLY A 3 23.60 16.67 -40.24
CA GLY A 3 23.61 17.21 -38.88
C GLY A 3 22.21 17.52 -38.34
N LEU A 4 21.19 16.73 -38.71
CA LEU A 4 19.84 16.85 -38.16
C LEU A 4 19.66 15.79 -37.07
N LYS A 5 19.96 16.18 -35.83
CA LYS A 5 19.59 15.39 -34.64
C LYS A 5 18.09 15.14 -34.71
N SER A 6 17.69 13.87 -34.54
CA SER A 6 16.28 13.49 -34.62
C SER A 6 15.50 14.17 -33.48
N ALA A 7 14.25 14.55 -33.72
CA ALA A 7 13.39 15.19 -32.71
C ALA A 7 13.31 14.37 -31.39
N TRP A 8 13.50 13.05 -31.51
CA TRP A 8 13.60 12.13 -30.38
C TRP A 8 14.88 12.30 -29.55
N GLU A 9 16.05 12.45 -30.19
CA GLU A 9 17.31 12.75 -29.50
C GLU A 9 17.28 14.13 -28.84
N LEU A 10 16.67 15.12 -29.49
CA LEU A 10 16.48 16.45 -28.89
C LEU A 10 15.52 16.40 -27.69
N SER A 11 14.52 15.52 -27.72
CA SER A 11 13.63 15.29 -26.57
C SER A 11 14.39 14.66 -25.40
N LEU A 12 15.20 13.63 -25.65
CA LEU A 12 16.06 12.99 -24.65
C LEU A 12 17.08 13.97 -24.04
N GLU A 13 17.79 14.74 -24.87
CA GLU A 13 18.76 15.75 -24.39
C GLU A 13 18.09 16.87 -23.58
N ARG A 14 16.87 17.28 -23.94
CA ARG A 14 16.08 18.26 -23.17
C ARG A 14 15.57 17.68 -21.86
N SER A 15 15.10 16.43 -21.87
CA SER A 15 14.67 15.73 -20.66
C SER A 15 15.82 15.53 -19.67
N ASP A 16 17.01 15.12 -20.13
CA ASP A 16 18.17 14.96 -19.23
C ASP A 16 18.63 16.29 -18.60
N LYS A 17 18.44 17.42 -19.30
CA LYS A 17 18.76 18.77 -18.82
C LYS A 17 17.67 19.42 -17.95
N LEU A 18 16.40 19.07 -18.14
CA LEU A 18 15.28 19.59 -17.34
C LEU A 18 15.02 18.77 -16.07
N VAL A 19 15.60 17.57 -15.99
CA VAL A 19 15.40 16.63 -14.89
C VAL A 19 16.60 16.46 -13.92
N PRO A 20 17.54 17.41 -13.72
CA PRO A 20 18.45 17.34 -12.57
C PRO A 20 17.70 17.31 -11.23
N GLU A 21 16.53 17.97 -11.17
CA GLU A 21 15.69 18.06 -9.97
C GLU A 21 14.88 16.79 -9.65
N LEU A 22 14.71 15.84 -10.58
CA LEU A 22 14.20 14.50 -10.20
C LEU A 22 15.33 13.55 -9.79
N LYS A 23 16.60 13.87 -10.12
CA LYS A 23 17.77 13.14 -9.60
C LYS A 23 18.06 13.50 -8.13
N SER A 24 17.52 14.62 -7.62
CA SER A 24 17.51 15.00 -6.21
C SER A 24 16.32 14.45 -5.41
N LYS A 25 15.46 13.59 -6.00
CA LYS A 25 14.64 12.68 -5.20
C LYS A 25 15.60 11.77 -4.45
N LYS A 26 15.77 11.98 -3.12
CA LYS A 26 16.52 11.11 -2.19
C LYS A 26 16.53 9.68 -2.75
N LYS A 27 17.66 9.24 -3.31
CA LYS A 27 17.77 7.89 -3.87
C LYS A 27 17.62 6.95 -2.69
N ILE A 28 16.42 6.40 -2.54
CA ILE A 28 16.10 5.41 -1.50
C ILE A 28 17.16 4.31 -1.62
N SER A 29 17.97 4.15 -0.58
CA SER A 29 19.06 3.17 -0.54
C SER A 29 18.49 1.77 -0.74
N LYS A 30 19.30 0.84 -1.27
CA LYS A 30 18.89 -0.57 -1.39
C LYS A 30 18.41 -1.12 -0.05
N LYS A 31 19.08 -0.72 1.05
CA LYS A 31 18.68 -1.05 2.43
C LYS A 31 17.28 -0.52 2.79
N GLN A 32 16.99 0.74 2.46
CA GLN A 32 15.67 1.34 2.72
C GLN A 32 14.57 0.68 1.88
N LYS A 33 14.86 0.28 0.63
CA LYS A 33 13.89 -0.47 -0.19
C LYS A 33 13.59 -1.85 0.40
N ASP A 34 14.61 -2.54 0.89
CA ASP A 34 14.45 -3.86 1.51
C ASP A 34 13.65 -3.75 2.82
N GLN A 35 13.91 -2.73 3.65
CA GLN A 35 13.11 -2.43 4.85
C GLN A 35 11.64 -2.10 4.53
N ILE A 36 11.39 -1.27 3.51
CA ILE A 36 10.01 -0.97 3.08
C ILE A 36 9.30 -2.24 2.60
N LYS A 37 10.00 -3.13 1.91
CA LYS A 37 9.44 -4.40 1.44
C LYS A 37 9.10 -5.33 2.60
N GLU A 38 9.98 -5.42 3.60
CA GLU A 38 9.75 -6.22 4.82
C GLU A 38 8.54 -5.70 5.61
N ILE A 39 8.46 -4.38 5.83
CA ILE A 39 7.29 -3.73 6.45
C ILE A 39 6.01 -4.06 5.68
N ARG A 40 6.02 -3.95 4.34
CA ARG A 40 4.85 -4.31 3.53
C ARG A 40 4.45 -5.77 3.70
N MET A 41 5.42 -6.69 3.70
CA MET A 41 5.14 -8.12 3.88
C MET A 41 4.53 -8.41 5.25
N GLU A 42 5.05 -7.80 6.32
CA GLU A 42 4.49 -7.94 7.67
C GLU A 42 3.05 -7.44 7.74
N TYR A 43 2.76 -6.27 7.19
CA TYR A 43 1.42 -5.69 7.23
C TYR A 43 0.43 -6.47 6.34
N ILE A 44 0.87 -6.99 5.19
CA ILE A 44 0.06 -7.89 4.37
C ILE A 44 -0.28 -9.17 5.14
N ALA A 45 0.68 -9.76 5.85
CA ALA A 45 0.42 -10.95 6.68
C ALA A 45 -0.59 -10.65 7.79
N LYS A 46 -0.44 -9.53 8.50
CA LYS A 46 -1.38 -9.10 9.55
C LYS A 46 -2.79 -8.87 9.01
N ILE A 47 -2.92 -8.26 7.84
CA ILE A 47 -4.22 -8.03 7.20
C ILE A 47 -4.85 -9.38 6.79
N ALA A 48 -4.07 -10.30 6.25
CA ALA A 48 -4.55 -11.63 5.88
C ALA A 48 -5.03 -12.44 7.09
N ASP A 49 -4.28 -12.42 8.19
CA ASP A 49 -4.67 -13.09 9.44
C ASP A 49 -6.01 -12.54 9.96
N LYS A 50 -6.17 -11.21 9.95
CA LYS A 50 -7.42 -10.57 10.34
C LYS A 50 -8.58 -10.91 9.40
N ASP A 51 -8.35 -10.98 8.10
CA ASP A 51 -9.38 -11.33 7.11
C ASP A 51 -9.87 -12.77 7.32
N VAL A 52 -8.95 -13.72 7.57
CA VAL A 52 -9.31 -15.10 7.93
C VAL A 52 -10.13 -15.13 9.23
N MET A 53 -9.74 -14.39 10.26
CA MET A 53 -10.51 -14.28 11.50
C MET A 53 -11.91 -13.67 11.28
N HIS A 54 -12.03 -12.68 10.40
CA HIS A 54 -13.30 -12.07 10.06
C HIS A 54 -14.23 -13.03 9.31
N GLN A 55 -13.70 -13.77 8.33
CA GLN A 55 -14.45 -14.82 7.62
C GLN A 55 -14.91 -15.94 8.56
N ASP A 56 -14.06 -16.37 9.50
CA ASP A 56 -14.43 -17.34 10.53
C ASP A 56 -15.58 -16.81 11.41
N LYS A 57 -15.52 -15.55 11.84
CA LYS A 57 -16.62 -14.90 12.59
C LYS A 57 -17.92 -14.83 11.80
N LEU A 58 -17.87 -14.46 10.50
CA LEU A 58 -19.05 -14.45 9.63
C LEU A 58 -19.66 -15.84 9.46
N SER A 59 -18.82 -16.88 9.28
CA SER A 59 -19.30 -18.26 9.14
C SER A 59 -20.02 -18.76 10.40
N LYS A 60 -19.62 -18.29 11.59
CA LYS A 60 -20.23 -18.65 12.88
C LYS A 60 -21.45 -17.79 13.23
N LEU A 61 -21.64 -16.65 12.56
CA LEU A 61 -22.79 -15.77 12.80
C LEU A 61 -24.10 -16.43 12.35
N THR A 62 -24.06 -17.19 11.26
CA THR A 62 -25.23 -17.92 10.74
C THR A 62 -25.74 -19.01 11.66
N ASP A 63 -24.88 -19.55 12.53
CA ASP A 63 -25.24 -20.63 13.45
C ASP A 63 -25.85 -20.12 14.78
N ARG A 64 -25.67 -18.82 15.10
CA ARG A 64 -25.93 -18.27 16.44
C ARG A 64 -26.99 -17.17 16.47
N VAL A 65 -27.20 -16.48 15.35
CA VAL A 65 -28.04 -15.28 15.30
C VAL A 65 -29.33 -15.57 14.53
N PRO A 66 -30.49 -15.12 15.01
CA PRO A 66 -31.74 -15.20 14.26
C PRO A 66 -31.61 -14.52 12.90
N SER A 67 -32.22 -15.11 11.87
CA SER A 67 -32.04 -14.70 10.47
C SER A 67 -32.36 -13.22 10.17
N GLU A 68 -33.15 -12.58 11.04
CA GLU A 68 -33.52 -11.15 10.96
C GLU A 68 -32.40 -10.21 11.40
N GLU A 69 -31.53 -10.64 12.32
CA GLU A 69 -30.46 -9.81 12.90
C GLU A 69 -29.08 -10.08 12.27
N ILE A 70 -28.92 -11.20 11.54
CA ILE A 70 -27.66 -11.58 10.89
C ILE A 70 -27.11 -10.45 10.01
N GLN A 71 -27.97 -9.78 9.24
CA GLN A 71 -27.54 -8.70 8.33
C GLN A 71 -26.98 -7.51 9.10
N LEU A 72 -27.66 -7.07 10.16
CA LEU A 72 -27.22 -5.95 10.99
C LEU A 72 -25.90 -6.25 11.69
N VAL A 73 -25.76 -7.46 12.24
CA VAL A 73 -24.53 -7.87 12.93
C VAL A 73 -23.37 -8.06 11.94
N ALA A 74 -23.64 -8.60 10.75
CA ALA A 74 -22.63 -8.73 9.69
C ALA A 74 -22.16 -7.35 9.18
N GLU A 75 -23.07 -6.40 8.98
CA GLU A 75 -22.72 -5.03 8.58
C GLU A 75 -21.88 -4.33 9.65
N GLN A 76 -22.22 -4.49 10.93
CA GLN A 76 -21.46 -3.92 12.04
C GLN A 76 -20.05 -4.52 12.09
N LEU A 77 -19.94 -5.85 11.99
CA LEU A 77 -18.67 -6.57 11.97
C LEU A 77 -17.81 -6.15 10.77
N GLN A 78 -18.42 -5.92 9.61
CA GLN A 78 -17.74 -5.47 8.41
C GLN A 78 -17.22 -4.03 8.56
N LYS A 79 -17.97 -3.14 9.22
CA LYS A 79 -17.52 -1.77 9.53
C LYS A 79 -16.31 -1.80 10.46
N GLU A 80 -16.38 -2.56 11.55
CA GLU A 80 -15.25 -2.74 12.48
C GLU A 80 -14.01 -3.26 11.76
N PHE A 81 -14.17 -4.27 10.89
CA PHE A 81 -13.08 -4.80 10.10
C PHE A 81 -12.48 -3.79 9.11
N ALA A 82 -13.34 -3.00 8.45
CA ALA A 82 -12.89 -1.95 7.55
C ALA A 82 -12.09 -0.85 8.27
N GLU A 83 -12.53 -0.44 9.46
CA GLU A 83 -11.81 0.51 10.31
C GLU A 83 -10.47 -0.04 10.76
N GLU A 84 -10.43 -1.29 11.23
CA GLU A 84 -9.18 -1.95 11.62
C GLU A 84 -8.20 -2.11 10.48
N LYS A 85 -8.69 -2.42 9.27
CA LYS A 85 -7.86 -2.53 8.07
C LYS A 85 -7.28 -1.16 7.69
N ASN A 86 -8.10 -0.12 7.68
CA ASN A 86 -7.65 1.25 7.40
C ASN A 86 -6.60 1.71 8.42
N ALA A 87 -6.79 1.41 9.71
CA ALA A 87 -5.81 1.73 10.74
C ALA A 87 -4.44 1.04 10.49
N LEU A 88 -4.45 -0.23 10.08
CA LEU A 88 -3.23 -0.96 9.73
C LEU A 88 -2.56 -0.39 8.47
N GLU A 89 -3.34 0.02 7.47
CA GLU A 89 -2.82 0.65 6.26
C GLU A 89 -2.19 2.01 6.56
N GLU A 90 -2.82 2.85 7.39
CA GLU A 90 -2.25 4.12 7.84
C GLU A 90 -0.95 3.93 8.63
N GLU A 91 -0.90 2.96 9.54
CA GLU A 91 0.33 2.64 10.27
C GLU A 91 1.44 2.17 9.32
N MET A 92 1.10 1.35 8.32
CA MET A 92 2.05 0.92 7.30
C MET A 92 2.60 2.12 6.54
N GLU A 93 1.75 3.04 6.09
CA GLU A 93 2.19 4.25 5.37
C GLU A 93 3.09 5.13 6.24
N LYS A 94 2.71 5.40 7.49
CA LYS A 94 3.53 6.17 8.44
C LYS A 94 4.92 5.55 8.65
N LYS A 95 4.99 4.22 8.73
CA LYS A 95 6.27 3.50 8.83
C LYS A 95 7.10 3.58 7.56
N ILE A 96 6.47 3.44 6.39
CA ILE A 96 7.15 3.59 5.10
C ILE A 96 7.68 5.01 4.91
N GLU A 97 6.90 6.03 5.28
CA GLU A 97 7.33 7.44 5.23
C GLU A 97 8.49 7.72 6.17
N SER A 98 8.47 7.15 7.38
CA SER A 98 9.58 7.26 8.33
C SER A 98 10.88 6.70 7.74
N VAL A 99 10.85 5.50 7.16
CA VAL A 99 12.03 4.88 6.50
C VAL A 99 12.49 5.67 5.27
N ARG A 100 11.59 6.38 4.60
CA ARG A 100 11.91 7.23 3.45
C ARG A 100 12.52 8.58 3.85
N ASN A 101 12.18 9.06 5.05
CA ASN A 101 12.66 10.32 5.59
C ASN A 101 13.94 10.19 6.42
N GLU A 102 14.27 8.99 6.92
CA GLU A 102 15.64 8.59 7.30
C GLU A 102 16.65 8.80 6.16
#